data_AF-A0A6M8HTT9-F1
#
_entry.id   AF-A0A6M8HTT9-F1
#
_cell.length_a   1.000
_cell.length_b   1.000
_cell.length_c   1.000
_cell.angle_alpha   90.00
_cell.angle_beta   90.00
_cell.angle_gamma   90.00
#
_symmetry.space_group_name_H-M   'P 1'
#
loop_
_entity.id
_entity.type
_entity.pdbx_description
1 polymer ?
#
loop_
_entity_poly.entity_id
_entity_poly.type
_entity_poly.pdbx_seq_one_letter_code
_entity_poly.pdbx_strand_id
1 'polypeptide(L)'
;MSAMLTGRDRERLIKVLSLLASDQDGERAAAGWTAARMLRDRGLDWNSLIPAELPAPRLPERMQQTGSQNASASVWSKEIAFLLRRSELLTDYEKKFVRSVATRPWLTPKQVDVLSRTYDRIMDREVGR
;
A
#
# COMPACT_ATOMS: atom_id res chain seq x y z
N MET A 1 -10.57 -17.16 -3.39
CA MET A 1 -9.76 -17.74 -4.49
C MET A 1 -9.78 -16.74 -5.64
N SER A 2 -8.65 -16.09 -5.95
CA SER A 2 -8.58 -15.18 -7.11
C SER A 2 -8.71 -16.02 -8.37
N ALA A 3 -9.87 -15.95 -9.01
CA ALA A 3 -10.11 -16.65 -10.25
C ALA A 3 -9.35 -15.92 -11.37
N MET A 4 -8.42 -16.62 -12.03
CA MET A 4 -7.56 -16.03 -13.05
C MET A 4 -8.19 -16.15 -14.43
N LEU A 5 -8.25 -15.04 -15.18
CA LEU A 5 -8.49 -15.13 -16.63
C LEU A 5 -7.36 -15.90 -17.29
N THR A 6 -7.72 -16.74 -18.28
CA THR A 6 -6.72 -17.36 -19.16
C THR A 6 -5.97 -16.26 -19.94
N GLY A 7 -4.74 -16.55 -20.37
CA GLY A 7 -3.94 -15.59 -21.15
C GLY A 7 -4.67 -15.12 -22.42
N ARG A 8 -5.33 -16.05 -23.12
CA ARG A 8 -6.13 -15.77 -24.32
C ARG A 8 -7.33 -14.87 -24.02
N ASP A 9 -8.05 -15.12 -22.94
CA ASP A 9 -9.20 -14.31 -22.57
C ASP A 9 -8.79 -12.93 -22.09
N ARG A 10 -7.64 -12.83 -21.42
CA ARG A 10 -7.03 -11.56 -21.03
C ARG A 10 -6.68 -10.71 -22.26
N GLU A 11 -6.01 -11.28 -23.26
CA GLU A 11 -5.71 -10.57 -24.51
C GLU A 11 -6.97 -10.08 -25.21
N ARG A 12 -7.99 -10.93 -25.25
CA ARG A 12 -9.27 -10.60 -25.86
C ARG A 12 -9.99 -9.49 -25.10
N LEU A 13 -9.95 -9.53 -23.76
CA LEU A 13 -10.51 -8.50 -22.89
C LEU A 13 -9.80 -7.15 -23.09
N ILE A 14 -8.46 -7.16 -23.20
CA ILE A 14 -7.67 -5.95 -23.51
C ILE A 14 -8.13 -5.31 -24.82
N LYS A 15 -8.31 -6.11 -25.89
CA LYS A 15 -8.79 -5.61 -27.19
C LYS A 15 -10.19 -5.01 -27.12
N VAL A 16 -11.08 -5.60 -26.33
CA VAL A 16 -12.43 -5.05 -26.13
C VAL A 16 -12.35 -3.74 -25.34
N LEU A 17 -11.54 -3.69 -24.27
CA LEU A 17 -11.40 -2.51 -23.44
C LEU A 17 -10.74 -1.33 -24.16
N SER A 18 -9.88 -1.57 -25.16
CA SER A 18 -9.35 -0.46 -25.99
C SER A 18 -10.44 0.28 -26.77
N LEU A 19 -11.58 -0.36 -27.06
CA LEU A 19 -12.70 0.28 -27.77
C LEU A 19 -13.51 1.24 -26.88
N LEU A 20 -13.28 1.25 -25.57
CA LEU A 20 -13.87 2.24 -24.67
C LEU A 20 -13.38 3.67 -24.96
N ALA A 21 -12.26 3.80 -25.68
CA ALA A 21 -11.71 5.07 -26.14
C ALA A 21 -12.23 5.50 -27.52
N SER A 22 -13.19 4.77 -28.12
CA SER A 22 -13.77 5.16 -29.42
C SER A 22 -14.57 6.47 -29.34
N ASP A 23 -14.56 7.24 -30.42
CA ASP A 23 -15.37 8.45 -30.60
C ASP A 23 -16.86 8.14 -30.81
N GLN A 24 -17.22 6.87 -31.03
CA GLN A 24 -18.60 6.45 -31.24
C GLN A 24 -19.21 5.91 -29.95
N ASP A 25 -20.27 6.57 -29.46
CA ASP A 25 -21.01 6.18 -28.25
C ASP A 25 -21.48 4.72 -28.28
N GLY A 26 -21.99 4.27 -29.44
CA GLY A 26 -22.46 2.91 -29.62
C GLY A 26 -21.35 1.87 -29.47
N GLU A 27 -20.13 2.19 -29.91
CA GLU A 27 -18.97 1.31 -29.79
C GLU A 27 -18.49 1.22 -28.34
N ARG A 28 -18.46 2.35 -27.61
CA ARG A 28 -18.13 2.37 -26.17
C ARG A 28 -19.12 1.53 -25.36
N ALA A 29 -20.42 1.69 -25.61
CA ALA A 29 -21.46 0.92 -24.93
C ALA A 29 -21.35 -0.58 -25.25
N ALA A 30 -21.14 -0.93 -26.52
CA ALA A 30 -20.96 -2.32 -26.96
C ALA A 30 -19.70 -2.96 -26.33
N ALA A 31 -18.61 -2.19 -26.21
CA ALA A 31 -17.37 -2.65 -25.58
C ALA A 31 -17.57 -2.96 -24.09
N GLY A 32 -18.20 -2.04 -23.34
CA GLY A 32 -18.51 -2.25 -21.93
C GLY A 32 -19.41 -3.47 -21.71
N TRP A 33 -20.46 -3.61 -22.52
CA TRP A 33 -21.36 -4.77 -22.47
C TRP A 33 -20.64 -6.08 -22.79
N THR A 34 -19.80 -6.08 -23.83
CA THR A 34 -19.03 -7.26 -24.24
C THR A 34 -18.04 -7.69 -23.16
N ALA A 35 -17.33 -6.73 -22.55
CA ALA A 35 -16.42 -6.99 -21.44
C ALA A 35 -17.16 -7.61 -20.24
N ALA A 36 -18.28 -7.02 -19.82
CA ALA A 36 -19.09 -7.55 -18.73
C ALA A 36 -19.61 -8.97 -19.02
N ARG A 37 -20.06 -9.24 -20.25
CA ARG A 37 -20.50 -10.58 -20.67
C ARG A 37 -19.35 -11.58 -20.61
N MET A 38 -18.15 -11.23 -21.11
CA MET A 38 -16.98 -12.12 -21.10
C MET A 38 -16.61 -12.58 -19.69
N LEU A 39 -16.74 -11.71 -18.69
CA LEU A 39 -16.51 -12.05 -17.29
C LEU A 39 -17.61 -12.96 -16.75
N ARG A 40 -18.88 -12.59 -16.95
CA ARG A 40 -20.03 -13.36 -16.47
C ARG A 40 -20.06 -14.77 -17.03
N ASP A 41 -19.74 -14.95 -18.32
CA ASP A 41 -19.69 -16.27 -18.97
C ASP A 41 -18.63 -17.21 -18.32
N ARG A 42 -17.71 -16.65 -17.53
CA ARG A 42 -16.68 -17.37 -16.77
C ARG A 42 -16.95 -17.39 -15.26
N GLY A 43 -18.12 -16.92 -14.81
CA GLY A 43 -18.43 -16.77 -13.40
C GLY A 43 -17.57 -15.72 -12.70
N LEU A 44 -17.03 -14.75 -13.45
CA LEU A 44 -16.20 -13.67 -12.94
C LEU A 44 -16.98 -12.35 -12.91
N ASP A 45 -16.54 -11.44 -12.04
CA ASP A 45 -16.94 -10.04 -12.01
C ASP A 45 -15.71 -9.13 -11.96
N TRP A 46 -15.90 -7.82 -11.98
CA TRP A 46 -14.77 -6.87 -11.91
C TRP A 46 -14.00 -6.95 -10.57
N ASN A 47 -14.66 -7.30 -9.45
CA ASN A 47 -14.02 -7.44 -8.14
C ASN A 47 -13.07 -8.64 -8.08
N SER A 48 -13.40 -9.71 -8.80
CA SER A 48 -12.55 -10.89 -8.92
C SER A 48 -11.27 -10.62 -9.73
N LEU A 49 -11.31 -9.60 -10.59
CA LEU A 49 -10.29 -9.27 -11.57
C LEU A 49 -9.35 -8.16 -11.08
N ILE A 50 -9.92 -7.15 -10.43
CA ILE A 50 -9.21 -6.01 -9.86
C ILE A 50 -9.17 -6.23 -8.34
N PRO A 51 -8.05 -6.75 -7.80
CA PRO A 51 -7.98 -7.00 -6.38
C PRO A 51 -8.10 -5.68 -5.61
N ALA A 52 -8.96 -5.67 -4.59
CA ALA A 52 -9.17 -4.50 -3.72
C ALA A 52 -7.90 -4.14 -2.93
N GLU A 53 -7.05 -5.13 -2.65
CA GLU A 53 -5.73 -4.98 -2.05
C GLU A 53 -4.66 -5.37 -3.05
N LEU A 54 -3.75 -4.44 -3.35
CA LEU A 54 -2.52 -4.78 -4.04
C LEU A 54 -1.74 -5.77 -3.15
N PRO A 55 -1.28 -6.92 -3.69
CA PRO A 55 -0.46 -7.82 -2.90
C PRO A 55 0.74 -7.06 -2.38
N ALA A 56 0.94 -7.13 -1.05
CA ALA A 56 2.10 -6.52 -0.42
C ALA A 56 3.37 -6.96 -1.17
N PRO A 57 4.33 -6.04 -1.40
CA PRO A 57 5.54 -6.36 -2.14
C PRO A 57 6.19 -7.61 -1.54
N ARG A 58 6.45 -8.62 -2.40
CA ARG A 58 7.09 -9.88 -1.98
C ARG A 58 8.47 -9.56 -1.41
N LEU A 59 8.62 -9.70 -0.10
CA LEU A 59 9.89 -9.49 0.58
C LEU A 59 10.87 -10.62 0.23
N PRO A 60 12.19 -10.34 0.18
CA PRO A 60 13.24 -11.36 0.05
C PRO A 60 13.07 -12.47 1.10
N GLU A 61 13.29 -13.72 0.73
CA GLU A 61 13.06 -14.91 1.57
C GLU A 61 13.75 -14.87 2.93
N ARG A 62 14.91 -14.19 3.02
CA ARG A 62 15.63 -13.94 4.29
C ARG A 62 14.77 -13.23 5.34
N MET A 63 13.74 -12.49 4.91
CA MET A 63 12.84 -11.70 5.77
C MET A 63 11.51 -12.41 6.08
N GLN A 64 11.20 -13.52 5.40
CA GLN A 64 9.98 -14.31 5.66
C GLN A 64 10.09 -15.08 6.98
N GLN A 65 11.31 -15.45 7.39
CA GLN A 65 11.56 -16.16 8.65
C GLN A 65 11.36 -15.28 9.91
N THR A 66 11.33 -13.95 9.75
CA THR A 66 11.00 -13.01 10.83
C THR A 66 9.51 -12.60 10.84
N GLY A 67 8.71 -13.10 9.90
CA GLY A 67 7.34 -12.67 9.60
C GLY A 67 6.23 -13.18 10.53
N SER A 68 6.55 -13.64 11.75
CA SER A 68 5.54 -14.00 12.77
C SER A 68 5.08 -12.80 13.61
N GLN A 69 5.20 -11.57 13.10
CA GLN A 69 4.76 -10.35 13.80
C GLN A 69 3.96 -9.44 12.87
N ASN A 70 2.84 -9.97 12.35
CA ASN A 70 1.75 -9.21 11.72
C ASN A 70 0.98 -8.32 12.75
N ALA A 71 1.69 -7.52 13.55
CA ALA A 71 1.10 -6.54 14.48
C ALA A 71 1.72 -5.14 14.36
N SER A 72 2.55 -4.90 13.33
CA SER A 72 3.44 -3.74 13.30
C SER A 72 2.92 -2.48 12.58
N ALA A 73 1.60 -2.38 12.39
CA ALA A 73 0.97 -1.07 12.22
C ALA A 73 0.88 -0.31 13.57
N SER A 74 1.24 -0.92 14.70
CA SER A 74 0.84 -0.43 16.03
C SER A 74 1.96 0.13 16.93
N VAL A 75 3.24 -0.20 16.76
CA VAL A 75 4.25 0.13 17.80
C VAL A 75 4.81 1.54 17.61
N TRP A 76 5.48 1.81 16.50
CA TRP A 76 6.14 3.11 16.26
C TRP A 76 5.23 4.19 15.65
N SER A 77 4.02 3.83 15.17
CA SER A 77 3.09 4.81 14.57
C SER A 77 2.71 5.92 15.57
N LYS A 78 2.53 5.56 16.85
CA LYS A 78 2.23 6.51 17.94
C LYS A 78 3.43 7.41 18.26
N GLU A 79 4.64 6.85 18.27
CA GLU A 79 5.88 7.59 18.51
C GLU A 79 6.14 8.61 17.40
N ILE A 80 5.95 8.20 16.13
CA ILE A 80 6.08 9.10 14.98
C ILE A 80 5.04 10.22 15.04
N ALA A 81 3.78 9.89 15.35
CA ALA A 81 2.72 10.89 15.47
C ALA A 81 3.02 11.90 16.61
N PHE A 82 3.53 11.43 17.74
CA PHE A 82 3.96 12.29 18.85
C PHE A 82 5.09 13.23 18.44
N LEU A 83 6.15 12.70 17.79
CA LEU A 83 7.30 13.50 17.36
C LEU A 83 6.94 14.51 16.26
N LEU A 84 6.01 14.16 15.35
CA LEU A 84 5.51 15.11 14.35
C LEU A 84 4.71 16.25 14.99
N ARG A 85 3.90 15.94 16.02
CA ARG A 85 3.13 16.95 16.76
C ARG A 85 4.04 17.89 17.57
N ARG A 86 5.17 17.37 18.07
CA ARG A 86 6.18 18.11 18.86
C ARG A 86 7.41 18.48 18.04
N SER A 87 7.24 18.76 16.75
CA SER A 87 8.36 19.02 15.85
C SER A 87 9.21 20.23 16.26
N GLU A 88 8.67 21.16 17.05
CA GLU A 88 9.35 22.31 17.63
C GLU A 88 10.48 21.92 18.61
N LEU A 89 10.39 20.74 19.23
CA LEU A 89 11.41 20.23 20.16
C LEU A 89 12.49 19.41 19.46
N LEU A 90 12.34 19.18 18.16
CA LEU A 90 13.27 18.43 17.32
C LEU A 90 14.31 19.35 16.68
N THR A 91 15.53 18.83 16.53
CA THR A 91 16.55 19.43 15.67
C THR A 91 16.15 19.30 14.20
N ASP A 92 16.76 20.11 13.33
CA ASP A 92 16.47 20.06 11.89
C ASP A 92 16.84 18.72 11.24
N TYR A 93 17.83 18.02 11.80
CA TYR A 93 18.17 16.67 11.41
C TYR A 93 17.05 15.67 11.81
N GLU A 94 16.58 15.73 13.05
CA GLU A 94 15.53 14.83 13.55
C GLU A 94 14.19 15.05 12.85
N LYS A 95 13.83 16.31 12.53
CA LYS A 95 12.64 16.60 11.72
C LYS A 95 12.71 15.92 10.36
N LYS A 96 13.85 15.99 9.69
CA LYS A 96 14.06 15.32 8.39
C LYS A 96 14.00 13.80 8.54
N PHE A 97 14.61 13.27 9.59
CA PHE A 97 14.57 11.85 9.90
C PHE A 97 13.14 11.35 10.15
N VAL A 98 12.41 11.96 11.09
CA VAL A 98 11.01 11.61 11.45
C VAL A 98 10.10 11.66 10.22
N ARG A 99 10.21 12.70 9.39
CA ARG A 99 9.45 12.79 8.12
C ARG A 99 9.82 11.68 7.14
N SER A 100 11.11 11.31 7.07
CA SER A 100 11.59 10.23 6.19
C SER A 100 11.11 8.85 6.63
N VAL A 101 10.93 8.63 7.94
CA VAL A 101 10.42 7.36 8.47
C VAL A 101 8.89 7.29 8.49
N ALA A 102 8.21 8.43 8.62
CA ALA A 102 6.74 8.50 8.60
C ALA A 102 6.11 8.04 7.28
N THR A 103 6.81 8.20 6.16
CA THR A 103 6.33 7.76 4.84
C THR A 103 6.71 6.31 4.52
N ARG A 104 7.42 5.62 5.42
CA ARG A 104 7.90 4.26 5.18
C ARG A 104 6.93 3.22 5.72
N PRO A 105 6.60 2.19 4.92
CA PRO A 105 5.84 1.04 5.41
C PRO A 105 6.60 0.18 6.43
N TRP A 106 7.94 0.27 6.47
CA TRP A 106 8.78 -0.45 7.44
C TRP A 106 10.03 0.34 7.80
N LEU A 107 10.53 0.12 9.01
CA LEU A 107 11.79 0.68 9.52
C LEU A 107 12.82 -0.43 9.69
N THR A 108 14.08 -0.13 9.38
CA THR A 108 15.18 -1.04 9.71
C THR A 108 15.44 -1.04 11.22
N PRO A 109 16.08 -2.08 11.80
CA PRO A 109 16.40 -2.11 13.23
C PRO A 109 17.15 -0.85 13.70
N LYS A 110 18.06 -0.34 12.88
CA LYS A 110 18.79 0.91 13.14
C LYS A 110 17.86 2.13 13.16
N GLN A 111 16.86 2.17 12.28
CA GLN A 111 15.88 3.26 12.26
C GLN A 111 14.94 3.22 13.46
N VAL A 112 14.56 2.02 13.92
CA VAL A 112 13.78 1.85 15.15
C VAL A 112 14.57 2.35 16.35
N ASP A 113 15.83 1.93 16.50
CA ASP A 113 16.70 2.38 17.61
C ASP A 113 16.87 3.91 17.63
N VAL A 114 17.10 4.53 16.47
CA VAL A 114 17.19 6.01 16.39
C VAL A 114 15.85 6.68 16.72
N LEU A 115 14.74 6.11 16.27
CA LEU A 115 13.40 6.65 16.57
C LEU A 115 13.09 6.58 18.06
N SER A 116 13.29 5.42 18.70
CA SER A 116 13.03 5.22 20.13
C SER A 116 13.89 6.15 20.99
N ARG A 117 15.19 6.29 20.70
CA ARG A 117 16.07 7.26 21.41
C ARG A 117 15.60 8.70 21.27
N THR A 118 15.11 9.07 20.08
CA THR A 118 14.58 10.41 19.84
C THR A 118 13.29 10.61 20.62
N TYR A 119 12.42 9.60 20.64
CA TYR A 119 11.17 9.60 21.39
C TYR A 119 11.41 9.76 22.89
N ASP A 120 12.23 8.90 23.50
CA ASP A 120 12.53 8.93 24.94
C ASP A 120 13.10 10.27 25.37
N ARG A 121 14.07 10.80 24.60
CA ARG A 121 14.68 12.11 24.87
C ARG A 121 13.67 13.27 24.86
N ILE A 122 12.67 13.23 23.98
CA ILE A 122 11.63 14.26 23.90
C ILE A 122 10.59 14.05 25.00
N MET A 123 10.25 12.80 25.31
CA MET A 123 9.31 12.45 26.36
C MET A 123 9.81 12.89 27.74
N ASP A 124 11.09 12.64 28.06
CA ASP A 124 11.72 13.08 29.32
C ASP A 124 11.69 14.61 29.48
N ARG A 125 11.85 15.36 28.39
CA ARG A 125 11.79 16.82 28.39
C ARG A 125 10.39 17.38 28.61
N GLU A 126 9.36 16.65 28.21
CA GLU A 126 7.95 17.04 28.40
C GLU A 126 7.45 16.66 29.80
N VAL A 127 7.90 15.54 30.38
CA VAL A 127 7.49 15.11 31.73
C VAL A 127 8.24 15.88 32.83
N GLY A 128 9.45 16.35 32.57
CA GLY A 128 10.25 17.16 33.51
C GLY A 128 9.88 18.66 33.55
N ARG A 129 8.74 19.06 33.00
CA ARG A 129 8.28 20.45 32.86
C ARG A 129 6.94 20.66 33.55
#